data_AF-A0A2E8JXM3-F1
#
_entry.id   AF-A0A2E8JXM3-F1
#
_cell.length_a   1.000
_cell.length_b   1.000
_cell.length_c   1.000
_cell.angle_alpha   90.00
_cell.angle_beta   90.00
_cell.angle_gamma   90.00
#
_symmetry.space_group_name_H-M   'P 1'
#
loop_
_entity.id
_entity.type
_entity.pdbx_description
1 polymer ?
#
loop_
_entity_poly.entity_id
_entity_poly.type
_entity_poly.pdbx_seq_one_letter_code
_entity_poly.pdbx_strand_id
1 'polypeptide(L)'
;MRKLTTISVAACAISTGAVAEMTEIGLNAYSISAADFDGNTISLNVVDMYMLSDDTSDVMLNIYNMTLPAAAQITYYQSITGAGWAPNNLGGPFDTEATRIGDSFVSIGGVDFDNPEQTPGAGAGTALDPNFGGSNADYPSDLAGWFNSNPPTQNGQVGETPLGLGVFVGRFSSTQALDASNFVGTTLEATWNQGLGTPGQQSQFSVIPAPGSLALLAMAGLVGTRRRH
;
A
#
# COMPACT_ATOMS: atom_id res chain seq x y z
N MET A 1 -20.53 1.53 -14.60
CA MET A 1 -19.59 1.10 -15.66
C MET A 1 -18.18 1.45 -15.21
N ARG A 2 -17.40 0.47 -14.74
CA ARG A 2 -16.02 0.66 -14.27
C ARG A 2 -15.11 0.91 -15.48
N LYS A 3 -14.39 2.03 -15.50
CA LYS A 3 -13.24 2.23 -16.40
C LYS A 3 -12.00 1.86 -15.59
N LEU A 4 -11.49 0.65 -15.83
CA LEU A 4 -10.16 0.23 -15.39
C LEU A 4 -9.14 0.83 -16.36
N THR A 5 -8.17 1.57 -15.83
CA THR A 5 -6.97 1.94 -16.60
C THR A 5 -5.79 1.28 -15.88
N THR A 6 -5.41 0.08 -16.32
CA THR A 6 -4.24 -0.64 -15.81
C THR A 6 -2.99 -0.16 -16.57
N ILE A 7 -1.95 0.27 -15.86
CA ILE A 7 -0.62 0.54 -16.41
C ILE A 7 0.37 -0.33 -15.64
N SER A 8 0.99 -1.30 -16.30
CA SER A 8 2.04 -2.16 -15.75
C SER A 8 3.35 -1.91 -16.52
N VAL A 9 4.48 -1.78 -15.82
CA VAL A 9 5.82 -1.63 -16.41
C VAL A 9 6.70 -2.75 -15.85
N ALA A 10 7.38 -3.50 -16.72
CA ALA A 10 8.32 -4.55 -16.30
C ALA A 10 9.75 -4.18 -16.72
N ALA A 11 10.71 -4.30 -15.80
CA ALA A 11 12.14 -4.28 -16.09
C ALA A 11 12.70 -5.71 -16.00
N CYS A 12 13.49 -6.12 -16.99
CA CYS A 12 14.03 -7.48 -17.10
C CYS A 12 15.41 -7.55 -16.44
N ALA A 13 15.51 -8.24 -15.30
CA ALA A 13 16.78 -8.70 -14.74
C ALA A 13 16.95 -10.19 -15.04
N ILE A 14 18.11 -10.57 -15.58
CA ILE A 14 18.51 -11.98 -15.74
C ILE A 14 19.33 -12.33 -14.51
N SER A 15 18.78 -13.12 -13.59
CA SER A 15 19.53 -13.78 -12.53
C SER A 15 19.18 -15.26 -12.49
N THR A 16 20.21 -16.10 -12.37
CA THR A 16 20.10 -17.56 -12.34
C THR A 16 20.11 -18.03 -10.88
N GLY A 17 18.96 -18.51 -10.41
CA GLY A 17 18.69 -19.02 -9.06
C GLY A 17 17.63 -18.17 -8.36
N ALA A 18 16.48 -18.76 -7.97
CA ALA A 18 15.44 -18.04 -7.24
C ALA A 18 15.98 -17.63 -5.87
N VAL A 19 16.39 -16.37 -5.75
CA VAL A 19 16.69 -15.69 -4.49
C VAL A 19 15.44 -14.91 -4.14
N ALA A 20 15.07 -14.83 -2.86
CA ALA A 20 13.89 -14.05 -2.48
C ALA A 20 14.05 -12.60 -2.96
N GLU A 21 13.08 -12.06 -3.69
CA GLU A 21 13.21 -10.75 -4.33
C GLU A 21 11.89 -9.97 -4.26
N MET A 22 11.92 -8.92 -3.42
CA MET A 22 10.95 -7.84 -3.52
C MET A 22 11.46 -6.85 -4.59
N THR A 23 10.61 -6.57 -5.58
CA THR A 23 11.02 -5.87 -6.80
C THR A 23 10.74 -4.37 -6.72
N GLU A 24 9.55 -3.97 -6.27
CA GLU A 24 9.15 -2.57 -6.20
C GLU A 24 7.95 -2.31 -5.27
N ILE A 25 7.65 -1.02 -5.05
CA ILE A 25 6.41 -0.57 -4.41
C ILE A 25 5.34 -0.37 -5.50
N GLY A 26 4.25 -1.14 -5.41
CA GLY A 26 3.07 -0.98 -6.26
C GLY A 26 2.02 -0.11 -5.59
N LEU A 27 1.39 0.80 -6.35
CA LEU A 27 0.28 1.64 -5.87
C LEU A 27 -0.95 1.45 -6.75
N ASN A 28 -2.09 1.11 -6.14
CA ASN A 28 -3.37 1.02 -6.81
C ASN A 28 -4.32 2.11 -6.29
N ALA A 29 -4.56 3.13 -7.11
CA ALA A 29 -5.39 4.29 -6.75
C ALA A 29 -6.79 4.19 -7.36
N TYR A 30 -7.83 4.42 -6.55
CA TYR A 30 -9.23 4.36 -6.96
C TYR A 30 -10.11 5.19 -6.03
N SER A 31 -11.40 5.30 -6.35
CA SER A 31 -12.39 5.96 -5.48
C SER A 31 -13.53 5.00 -5.15
N ILE A 32 -14.07 5.12 -3.95
CA ILE A 32 -15.21 4.34 -3.46
C ILE A 32 -16.26 5.23 -2.83
N SER A 33 -17.45 4.68 -2.67
CA SER A 33 -18.46 5.16 -1.74
C SER A 33 -18.80 4.01 -0.81
N ALA A 34 -18.85 4.26 0.49
CA ALA A 34 -19.08 3.24 1.50
C ALA A 34 -20.07 3.74 2.56
N ALA A 35 -20.94 2.86 3.06
CA ALA A 35 -21.79 3.15 4.21
C ALA A 35 -20.99 3.08 5.53
N ASP A 36 -21.06 4.17 6.31
CA ASP A 36 -20.48 4.26 7.65
C ASP A 36 -21.47 3.75 8.72
N PHE A 37 -21.03 3.66 9.98
CA PHE A 37 -21.79 3.11 11.10
C PHE A 37 -23.11 3.83 11.37
N ASP A 38 -23.19 5.13 11.07
CA ASP A 38 -24.40 5.93 11.22
C ASP A 38 -25.38 5.81 10.03
N GLY A 39 -25.02 5.00 9.02
CA GLY A 39 -25.77 4.79 7.79
C GLY A 39 -25.53 5.86 6.72
N ASN A 40 -24.73 6.89 6.99
CA ASN A 40 -24.35 7.86 5.97
C ASN A 40 -23.36 7.24 4.98
N THR A 41 -23.43 7.69 3.74
CA THR A 41 -22.45 7.30 2.72
C THR A 41 -21.31 8.30 2.71
N ILE A 42 -20.08 7.80 2.83
CA ILE A 42 -18.86 8.57 2.64
C ILE A 42 -18.24 8.24 1.27
N SER A 43 -17.66 9.25 0.62
CA SER A 43 -16.88 9.06 -0.61
C SER A 43 -15.40 9.28 -0.32
N LEU A 44 -14.58 8.32 -0.72
CA LEU A 44 -13.16 8.27 -0.40
C LEU A 44 -12.32 8.07 -1.66
N ASN A 45 -11.18 8.73 -1.71
CA ASN A 45 -10.07 8.41 -2.60
C ASN A 45 -9.14 7.47 -1.85
N VAL A 46 -8.78 6.36 -2.46
CA VAL A 46 -8.06 5.25 -1.85
C VAL A 46 -6.80 4.98 -2.65
N VAL A 47 -5.69 4.76 -1.94
CA VAL A 47 -4.46 4.22 -2.50
C VAL A 47 -4.07 3.01 -1.68
N ASP A 48 -4.14 1.84 -2.31
CA ASP A 48 -3.60 0.61 -1.74
C ASP A 48 -2.13 0.48 -2.16
N MET A 49 -1.27 0.21 -1.20
CA MET A 49 0.17 0.01 -1.36
C MET A 49 0.50 -1.47 -1.22
N TYR A 50 1.35 -1.95 -2.13
CA TYR A 50 1.82 -3.32 -2.19
C TYR A 50 3.35 -3.35 -2.28
N MET A 51 3.98 -4.35 -1.66
CA MET A 51 5.34 -4.75 -2.03
C MET A 51 5.25 -5.87 -3.06
N LEU A 52 5.72 -5.59 -4.28
CA LEU A 52 5.69 -6.54 -5.38
C LEU A 52 6.88 -7.49 -5.30
N SER A 53 6.68 -8.71 -5.79
CA SER A 53 7.67 -9.79 -5.83
C SER A 53 7.52 -10.56 -7.14
N ASP A 54 8.52 -11.37 -7.48
CA ASP A 54 8.51 -12.27 -8.62
C ASP A 54 8.44 -13.76 -8.24
N ASP A 55 8.43 -14.09 -6.94
CA ASP A 55 8.33 -15.46 -6.42
C ASP A 55 7.23 -15.60 -5.37
N THR A 56 6.28 -16.50 -5.64
CA THR A 56 5.21 -16.86 -4.70
C THR A 56 5.72 -17.44 -3.37
N SER A 57 6.98 -17.88 -3.32
CA SER A 57 7.64 -18.42 -2.13
C SER A 57 8.08 -17.35 -1.14
N ASP A 58 8.14 -16.10 -1.57
CA ASP A 58 8.60 -15.00 -0.74
C ASP A 58 7.60 -14.66 0.37
N VAL A 59 8.16 -14.27 1.52
CA VAL A 59 7.41 -13.87 2.70
C VAL A 59 7.97 -12.55 3.21
N MET A 60 7.16 -11.51 3.12
CA MET A 60 7.42 -10.21 3.70
C MET A 60 7.32 -10.27 5.23
N LEU A 61 8.28 -9.66 5.94
CA LEU A 61 8.38 -9.73 7.40
C LEU A 61 8.02 -8.39 8.05
N ASN A 62 8.50 -7.28 7.50
CA ASN A 62 8.27 -5.95 8.06
C ASN A 62 8.62 -4.82 7.08
N ILE A 63 8.01 -3.66 7.32
CA ILE A 63 8.37 -2.36 6.74
C ILE A 63 8.85 -1.45 7.86
N TYR A 64 9.87 -0.63 7.59
CA TYR A 64 10.40 0.36 8.53
C TYR A 64 11.05 1.51 7.78
N ASN A 65 11.43 2.56 8.52
CA ASN A 65 12.03 3.76 7.99
C ASN A 65 11.20 4.39 6.86
N MET A 66 9.87 4.23 6.89
CA MET A 66 8.99 4.84 5.92
C MET A 66 8.93 6.34 6.15
N THR A 67 9.14 7.11 5.08
CA THR A 67 8.97 8.56 5.07
C THR A 67 8.06 8.93 3.92
N LEU A 68 6.95 9.60 4.22
CA LEU A 68 6.03 10.10 3.22
C LEU A 68 6.45 11.49 2.73
N PRO A 69 6.29 11.80 1.43
CA PRO A 69 6.45 13.16 0.94
C PRO A 69 5.35 14.07 1.49
N ALA A 70 5.60 15.38 1.54
CA ALA A 70 4.62 16.36 2.04
C ALA A 70 3.24 16.28 1.35
N ALA A 71 3.19 15.83 0.09
CA ALA A 71 1.95 15.64 -0.66
C ALA A 71 1.07 14.46 -0.16
N ALA A 72 1.64 13.53 0.60
CA ALA A 72 0.94 12.41 1.24
C ALA A 72 0.78 12.59 2.76
N GLN A 73 1.35 13.65 3.35
CA GLN A 73 1.18 13.96 4.78
C GLN A 73 -0.15 14.68 5.02
N ILE A 74 -1.25 13.94 4.90
CA ILE A 74 -2.62 14.43 5.09
C ILE A 74 -3.32 13.62 6.18
N THR A 75 -4.43 14.12 6.71
CA THR A 75 -5.29 13.32 7.59
C THR A 75 -5.99 12.24 6.76
N TYR A 76 -5.67 10.98 7.07
CA TYR A 76 -6.32 9.82 6.49
C TYR A 76 -7.62 9.46 7.22
N TYR A 77 -8.57 8.93 6.47
CA TYR A 77 -9.86 8.47 6.99
C TYR A 77 -9.66 7.26 7.89
N GLN A 78 -10.24 7.35 9.08
CA GLN A 78 -10.31 6.29 10.07
C GLN A 78 -11.79 6.04 10.38
N SER A 79 -12.26 4.83 10.13
CA SER A 79 -13.63 4.45 10.43
C SER A 79 -13.88 4.50 11.94
N ILE A 80 -15.04 4.98 12.36
CA ILE A 80 -15.41 5.08 13.79
C ILE A 80 -15.33 3.72 14.48
N THR A 81 -15.63 2.64 13.76
CA THR A 81 -15.68 1.27 14.27
C THR A 81 -14.41 0.45 14.02
N GLY A 82 -13.46 1.00 13.27
CA GLY A 82 -12.17 0.36 12.93
C GLY A 82 -10.95 1.18 13.33
N ALA A 83 -11.13 2.25 14.12
CA ALA A 83 -10.12 3.27 14.33
C ALA A 83 -8.74 2.71 14.70
N GLY A 84 -7.75 3.17 13.95
CA GLY A 84 -6.33 2.97 14.18
C GLY A 84 -5.61 2.40 12.96
N TRP A 85 -4.31 2.63 12.89
CA TRP A 85 -3.50 2.13 11.78
C TRP A 85 -3.29 0.61 11.77
N ALA A 86 -3.48 -0.08 12.90
CA ALA A 86 -3.47 -1.54 12.92
C ALA A 86 -4.88 -2.06 12.60
N PRO A 87 -5.02 -3.19 11.87
CA PRO A 87 -6.33 -3.74 11.53
C PRO A 87 -7.18 -4.01 12.78
N ASN A 88 -8.38 -3.41 12.84
CA ASN A 88 -9.19 -3.43 14.06
C ASN A 88 -10.70 -3.65 13.82
N ASN A 89 -11.08 -4.27 12.70
CA ASN A 89 -12.48 -4.65 12.48
C ASN A 89 -12.91 -5.71 13.51
N LEU A 90 -13.79 -5.31 14.44
CA LEU A 90 -14.30 -6.13 15.54
C LEU A 90 -15.40 -7.12 15.11
N GLY A 91 -15.93 -7.00 13.90
CA GLY A 91 -17.05 -7.80 13.43
C GLY A 91 -18.41 -7.43 14.02
N GLY A 92 -19.40 -8.24 13.70
CA GLY A 92 -20.77 -8.09 14.22
C GLY A 92 -21.37 -6.72 13.88
N PRO A 93 -21.93 -5.97 14.86
CA PRO A 93 -22.56 -4.68 14.59
C PRO A 93 -21.55 -3.58 14.18
N PHE A 94 -20.26 -3.78 14.44
CA PHE A 94 -19.19 -2.82 14.10
C PHE A 94 -18.60 -3.05 12.70
N ASP A 95 -19.06 -4.11 12.03
CA ASP A 95 -18.59 -4.50 10.71
C ASP A 95 -19.32 -3.70 9.63
N THR A 96 -18.78 -2.52 9.30
CA THR A 96 -19.35 -1.62 8.31
C THR A 96 -18.61 -1.71 6.98
N GLU A 97 -19.26 -1.27 5.90
CA GLU A 97 -18.58 -1.14 4.61
C GLU A 97 -17.41 -0.16 4.70
N ALA A 98 -17.61 0.97 5.39
CA ALA A 98 -16.54 1.94 5.63
C ALA A 98 -15.34 1.33 6.36
N THR A 99 -15.55 0.47 7.37
CA THR A 99 -14.46 -0.25 8.04
C THR A 99 -13.75 -1.24 7.11
N ARG A 100 -14.49 -2.04 6.32
CA ARG A 100 -13.89 -3.07 5.47
C ARG A 100 -13.09 -2.50 4.30
N ILE A 101 -13.66 -1.54 3.57
CA ILE A 101 -13.10 -1.08 2.29
C ILE A 101 -12.58 0.37 2.33
N GLY A 102 -13.05 1.17 3.29
CA GLY A 102 -12.70 2.59 3.37
C GLY A 102 -11.61 2.93 4.37
N ASP A 103 -11.46 2.15 5.43
CA ASP A 103 -10.56 2.45 6.53
C ASP A 103 -9.09 2.48 6.10
N SER A 104 -8.31 3.39 6.68
CA SER A 104 -6.86 3.45 6.43
C SER A 104 -6.13 2.61 7.46
N PHE A 105 -5.38 1.63 7.01
CA PHE A 105 -4.66 0.73 7.90
C PHE A 105 -3.42 0.16 7.19
N VAL A 106 -2.46 -0.27 7.98
CA VAL A 106 -1.28 -1.00 7.50
C VAL A 106 -1.37 -2.47 7.89
N SER A 107 -0.74 -3.32 7.11
CA SER A 107 -0.61 -4.75 7.42
C SER A 107 0.65 -5.31 6.76
N ILE A 108 1.01 -6.55 7.07
CA ILE A 108 1.95 -7.33 6.26
C ILE A 108 1.16 -8.53 5.72
N GLY A 109 0.39 -8.31 4.65
CA GLY A 109 -0.57 -9.29 4.14
C GLY A 109 -1.67 -9.63 5.14
N GLY A 110 -2.12 -10.89 5.18
CA GLY A 110 -3.18 -11.35 6.09
C GLY A 110 -4.58 -10.78 5.77
N VAL A 111 -4.71 -10.12 4.63
CA VAL A 111 -5.95 -9.65 4.01
C VAL A 111 -6.12 -10.36 2.66
N ASP A 112 -7.30 -10.27 2.07
CA ASP A 112 -7.51 -10.74 0.69
C ASP A 112 -6.59 -9.96 -0.27
N PHE A 113 -5.99 -10.65 -1.24
CA PHE A 113 -4.98 -10.06 -2.12
C PHE A 113 -5.57 -9.19 -3.24
N ASP A 114 -6.73 -9.58 -3.78
CA ASP A 114 -7.37 -8.90 -4.92
C ASP A 114 -8.22 -7.72 -4.47
N ASN A 115 -8.82 -7.85 -3.29
CA ASN A 115 -9.63 -6.80 -2.68
C ASN A 115 -9.35 -6.78 -1.18
N PRO A 116 -8.32 -6.04 -0.72
CA PRO A 116 -7.85 -6.10 0.66
C PRO A 116 -8.87 -5.49 1.61
N GLU A 117 -9.86 -6.28 1.98
CA GLU A 117 -10.88 -5.91 2.95
C GLU A 117 -10.33 -6.16 4.36
N GLN A 118 -10.50 -5.16 5.22
CA GLN A 118 -10.28 -5.30 6.65
C GLN A 118 -11.45 -6.10 7.24
N THR A 119 -11.61 -7.37 6.86
CA THR A 119 -12.63 -8.27 7.45
C THR A 119 -12.28 -8.59 8.90
N PRO A 120 -13.23 -9.07 9.73
CA PRO A 120 -12.93 -9.37 11.13
C PRO A 120 -11.79 -10.39 11.28
N GLY A 121 -10.71 -9.98 11.94
CA GLY A 121 -9.49 -10.77 12.10
C GLY A 121 -8.48 -10.70 10.94
N ALA A 122 -8.78 -9.96 9.87
CA ALA A 122 -7.83 -9.74 8.78
C ALA A 122 -6.63 -8.91 9.27
N GLY A 123 -5.44 -9.26 8.81
CA GLY A 123 -4.18 -8.62 9.20
C GLY A 123 -3.84 -8.74 10.69
N ALA A 124 -4.51 -9.65 11.42
CA ALA A 124 -4.27 -9.89 12.84
C ALA A 124 -2.79 -10.18 13.11
N GLY A 125 -2.23 -9.56 14.15
CA GLY A 125 -0.82 -9.66 14.48
C GLY A 125 0.06 -8.57 13.85
N THR A 126 -0.52 -7.63 13.11
CA THR A 126 0.21 -6.40 12.72
C THR A 126 0.49 -5.55 13.95
N ALA A 127 1.77 -5.21 14.17
CA ALA A 127 2.20 -4.27 15.19
C ALA A 127 2.86 -3.05 14.55
N LEU A 128 2.62 -1.88 15.14
CA LEU A 128 3.19 -0.61 14.71
C LEU A 128 4.54 -0.39 15.41
N ASP A 129 5.52 0.07 14.66
CA ASP A 129 6.78 0.57 15.21
C ASP A 129 6.52 1.83 16.07
N PRO A 130 7.27 2.06 17.17
CA PRO A 130 7.12 3.26 17.99
C PRO A 130 7.21 4.58 17.21
N ASN A 131 7.98 4.63 16.12
CA ASN A 131 8.11 5.82 15.28
C ASN A 131 6.91 6.05 14.35
N PHE A 132 5.90 5.17 14.31
CA PHE A 132 4.71 5.37 13.49
C PHE A 132 3.92 6.62 13.91
N GLY A 133 4.08 7.09 15.16
CA GLY A 133 3.30 8.18 15.76
C GLY A 133 2.11 7.69 16.59
N GLY A 134 1.96 6.36 16.72
CA GLY A 134 0.88 5.70 17.45
C GLY A 134 -0.35 5.42 16.59
N SER A 135 -1.30 4.66 17.14
CA SER A 135 -2.48 4.18 16.40
C SER A 135 -3.37 5.30 15.87
N ASN A 136 -3.37 6.48 16.50
CA ASN A 136 -4.26 7.60 16.14
C ASN A 136 -3.54 8.73 15.39
N ALA A 137 -2.35 8.48 14.85
CA ALA A 137 -1.64 9.48 14.05
C ALA A 137 -2.47 9.84 12.80
N ASP A 138 -2.47 11.11 12.38
CA ASP A 138 -3.18 11.54 11.17
C ASP A 138 -2.63 10.86 9.90
N TYR A 139 -1.33 10.58 9.90
CA TYR A 139 -0.56 9.88 8.88
C TYR A 139 0.65 9.18 9.54
N PRO A 140 1.27 8.18 8.88
CA PRO A 140 2.50 7.58 9.37
C PRO A 140 3.60 8.64 9.53
N SER A 141 4.15 8.77 10.73
CA SER A 141 5.21 9.74 11.03
C SER A 141 6.54 9.41 10.32
N ASP A 142 7.50 10.32 10.38
CA ASP A 142 8.84 10.09 9.82
C ASP A 142 9.47 8.82 10.42
N LEU A 143 10.03 7.98 9.55
CA LEU A 143 10.62 6.69 9.88
C LEU A 143 9.61 5.66 10.44
N ALA A 144 8.34 5.78 10.07
CA ALA A 144 7.30 4.83 10.45
C ALA A 144 7.64 3.39 10.01
N GLY A 145 7.13 2.42 10.76
CA GLY A 145 7.27 1.01 10.44
C GLY A 145 6.15 0.17 11.02
N TRP A 146 5.99 -1.03 10.50
CA TRP A 146 5.06 -2.04 11.01
C TRP A 146 5.55 -3.43 10.63
N PHE A 147 5.17 -4.41 11.44
CA PHE A 147 5.69 -5.77 11.33
C PHE A 147 4.66 -6.80 11.75
N ASN A 148 4.89 -8.04 11.31
CA ASN A 148 4.18 -9.18 11.86
C ASN A 148 4.75 -9.52 13.25
N SER A 149 3.95 -9.34 14.31
CA SER A 149 4.36 -9.55 15.71
C SER A 149 4.28 -10.99 16.20
N ASN A 150 3.64 -11.89 15.44
CA ASN A 150 3.45 -13.29 15.84
C ASN A 150 3.99 -14.31 14.81
N PRO A 151 5.21 -14.16 14.25
CA PRO A 151 5.74 -15.16 13.33
C PRO A 151 5.98 -16.51 14.05
N PRO A 152 5.84 -17.67 13.37
CA PRO A 152 5.49 -17.82 11.96
C PRO A 152 3.97 -17.87 11.71
N THR A 153 3.48 -17.01 10.81
CA THR A 153 2.11 -17.06 10.24
C THR A 153 2.18 -16.92 8.73
N GLN A 154 1.05 -17.11 8.04
CA GLN A 154 0.96 -16.83 6.59
C GLN A 154 0.90 -15.34 6.25
N ASN A 155 0.74 -14.45 7.24
CA ASN A 155 0.90 -13.02 7.02
C ASN A 155 2.28 -12.73 6.42
N GLY A 156 2.27 -12.02 5.29
CA GLY A 156 3.45 -11.70 4.51
C GLY A 156 3.71 -12.60 3.32
N GLN A 157 3.02 -13.73 3.18
CA GLN A 157 3.14 -14.58 1.99
C GLN A 157 2.73 -13.81 0.74
N VAL A 158 3.56 -13.87 -0.31
CA VAL A 158 3.24 -13.32 -1.63
C VAL A 158 2.03 -14.04 -2.23
N GLY A 159 1.12 -13.26 -2.83
CA GLY A 159 -0.05 -13.73 -3.56
C GLY A 159 -0.38 -12.85 -4.75
N GLU A 160 -1.41 -13.24 -5.51
CA GLU A 160 -1.87 -12.49 -6.69
C GLU A 160 -2.65 -11.24 -6.27
N THR A 161 -2.14 -10.06 -6.62
CA THR A 161 -2.75 -8.77 -6.34
C THR A 161 -3.24 -8.10 -7.64
N PRO A 162 -3.97 -6.97 -7.58
CA PRO A 162 -4.34 -6.20 -8.77
C PRO A 162 -3.16 -5.72 -9.62
N LEU A 163 -1.94 -5.74 -9.07
CA LEU A 163 -0.71 -5.30 -9.73
C LEU A 163 0.23 -6.47 -10.10
N GLY A 164 -0.20 -7.72 -9.88
CA GLY A 164 0.62 -8.93 -10.03
C GLY A 164 1.01 -9.52 -8.67
N LEU A 165 2.06 -10.35 -8.64
CA LEU A 165 2.52 -10.97 -7.41
C LEU A 165 3.02 -9.92 -6.40
N GLY A 166 2.51 -10.00 -5.17
CA GLY A 166 2.95 -9.11 -4.10
C GLY A 166 2.24 -9.35 -2.77
N VAL A 167 2.47 -8.41 -1.85
CA VAL A 167 1.91 -8.39 -0.51
C VAL A 167 1.25 -7.05 -0.29
N PHE A 168 -0.02 -7.04 0.14
CA PHE A 168 -0.66 -5.82 0.61
C PHE A 168 0.03 -5.30 1.87
N VAL A 169 0.44 -4.03 1.86
CA VAL A 169 1.15 -3.43 2.98
C VAL A 169 0.44 -2.24 3.62
N GLY A 170 -0.49 -1.61 2.93
CA GLY A 170 -1.37 -0.62 3.55
C GLY A 170 -2.39 -0.03 2.61
N ARG A 171 -3.47 0.47 3.20
CA ARG A 171 -4.52 1.25 2.55
C ARG A 171 -4.48 2.67 3.11
N PHE A 172 -4.49 3.63 2.21
CA PHE A 172 -4.48 5.05 2.52
C PHE A 172 -5.71 5.68 1.88
N SER A 173 -6.69 6.05 2.70
CA SER A 173 -7.96 6.58 2.23
C SER A 173 -8.19 7.99 2.73
N SER A 174 -8.72 8.89 1.90
CA SER A 174 -9.06 10.25 2.35
C SER A 174 -10.27 10.80 1.60
N THR A 175 -11.01 11.69 2.25
CA THR A 175 -12.02 12.53 1.58
C THR A 175 -11.37 13.66 0.79
N GLN A 176 -10.09 13.95 1.04
CA GLN A 176 -9.28 14.88 0.28
C GLN A 176 -8.82 14.24 -1.05
N ALA A 177 -8.36 15.07 -1.99
CA ALA A 177 -7.78 14.57 -3.23
C ALA A 177 -6.54 13.71 -2.91
N LEU A 178 -6.55 12.46 -3.38
CA LEU A 178 -5.49 11.49 -3.15
C LEU A 178 -5.40 10.57 -4.36
N ASP A 179 -4.19 10.41 -4.90
CA ASP A 179 -3.87 9.43 -5.92
C ASP A 179 -2.42 8.92 -5.75
N ALA A 180 -1.97 8.06 -6.65
CA ALA A 180 -0.61 7.51 -6.59
C ALA A 180 0.50 8.58 -6.70
N SER A 181 0.23 9.73 -7.32
CA SER A 181 1.21 10.80 -7.48
C SER A 181 1.54 11.50 -6.17
N ASN A 182 0.60 11.53 -5.22
CA ASN A 182 0.82 12.04 -3.87
C ASN A 182 1.96 11.29 -3.15
N PHE A 183 2.16 10.01 -3.46
CA PHE A 183 3.15 9.16 -2.81
C PHE A 183 4.53 9.18 -3.50
N VAL A 184 4.70 9.89 -4.61
CA VAL A 184 5.99 10.00 -5.29
C VAL A 184 7.02 10.66 -4.35
N GLY A 185 8.15 9.99 -4.16
CA GLY A 185 9.17 10.37 -3.19
C GLY A 185 9.03 9.68 -1.83
N THR A 186 8.02 8.81 -1.65
CA THR A 186 7.97 7.91 -0.49
C THR A 186 9.19 6.99 -0.52
N THR A 187 9.87 6.85 0.60
CA THR A 187 10.95 5.88 0.80
C THR A 187 10.60 4.97 1.95
N LEU A 188 10.96 3.68 1.86
CA LEU A 188 10.83 2.72 2.96
C LEU A 188 11.92 1.66 2.86
N GLU A 189 12.15 0.95 3.94
CA GLU A 189 12.93 -0.27 3.96
C GLU A 189 12.02 -1.46 4.24
N ALA A 190 12.32 -2.58 3.59
CA ALA A 190 11.55 -3.81 3.67
C ALA A 190 12.49 -4.96 4.03
N THR A 191 11.99 -5.91 4.81
CA THR A 191 12.67 -7.17 5.09
C THR A 191 11.77 -8.34 4.73
N TRP A 192 12.30 -9.31 3.98
CA TRP A 192 11.58 -10.49 3.50
C TRP A 192 12.49 -11.72 3.52
N ASN A 193 11.94 -12.91 3.32
CA ASN A 193 12.71 -14.14 3.18
C ASN A 193 12.03 -15.13 2.21
N GLN A 194 12.71 -16.22 1.88
CA GLN A 194 12.20 -17.27 0.97
C GLN A 194 11.42 -18.35 1.74
N GLY A 195 10.33 -17.95 2.38
CA GLY A 195 9.52 -18.84 3.19
C GLY A 195 10.00 -19.00 4.63
N LEU A 196 9.16 -19.64 5.45
CA LEU A 196 9.33 -19.70 6.90
C LEU A 196 10.67 -20.33 7.32
N GLY A 197 11.41 -19.61 8.17
CA GLY A 197 12.67 -20.09 8.74
C GLY A 197 13.91 -19.88 7.86
N THR A 198 13.77 -19.27 6.67
CA THR A 198 14.91 -18.89 5.85
C THR A 198 15.52 -17.54 6.30
N PRO A 199 16.81 -17.28 6.04
CA PRO A 199 17.45 -16.01 6.36
C PRO A 199 16.75 -14.83 5.69
N GLY A 200 16.62 -13.72 6.42
CA GLY A 200 16.04 -12.49 5.90
C GLY A 200 16.98 -11.74 4.97
N GLN A 201 16.40 -11.06 3.98
CA GLN A 201 17.02 -10.07 3.11
C GLN A 201 16.36 -8.71 3.37
N GLN A 202 17.11 -7.64 3.12
CA GLN A 202 16.67 -6.28 3.35
C GLN A 202 17.09 -5.40 2.18
N SER A 203 16.22 -4.46 1.80
CA SER A 203 16.54 -3.41 0.84
C SER A 203 15.71 -2.16 1.10
N GLN A 204 16.18 -1.06 0.54
CA GLN A 204 15.47 0.21 0.48
C GLN A 204 14.70 0.32 -0.83
N PHE A 205 13.48 0.83 -0.75
CA PHE A 205 12.60 1.08 -1.88
C PHE A 205 12.14 2.53 -1.90
N SER A 206 11.80 3.01 -3.09
CA SER A 206 11.23 4.34 -3.25
C SER A 206 10.17 4.37 -4.34
N VAL A 207 9.12 5.17 -4.12
CA VAL A 207 8.10 5.42 -5.13
C VAL A 207 8.64 6.48 -6.09
N ILE A 208 8.96 6.06 -7.30
CA ILE A 208 9.41 6.95 -8.39
C ILE A 208 8.23 7.30 -9.32
N PRO A 209 8.27 8.47 -10.00
CA PRO A 209 7.24 8.80 -10.98
C PRO A 209 7.16 7.72 -12.07
N ALA A 210 5.94 7.33 -12.43
CA ALA A 210 5.74 6.42 -13.56
C ALA A 210 6.41 7.00 -14.83
N PRO A 211 7.22 6.22 -15.58
CA PRO A 211 8.00 6.73 -16.72
C PRO A 211 7.18 7.51 -17.76
N GLY A 212 5.89 7.20 -17.91
CA GLY A 212 4.98 7.88 -18.83
C GLY A 212 4.71 9.36 -18.50
N SER A 213 4.78 9.76 -17.23
CA SER A 213 4.55 11.15 -16.80
C SER A 213 5.68 12.10 -17.26
N LEU A 214 6.92 11.60 -17.28
CA LEU A 214 8.08 12.32 -17.80
C LEU A 214 8.04 12.44 -19.33
N ALA A 215 7.60 11.39 -20.01
CA ALA A 215 7.45 11.39 -21.46
C ALA A 215 6.35 12.36 -21.94
N LEU A 216 5.24 12.47 -21.21
CA LEU A 216 4.15 13.41 -21.53
C LEU A 216 4.56 14.88 -21.30
N LEU A 217 5.32 15.16 -20.23
CA LEU A 217 5.89 16.49 -19.98
C LEU A 217 6.91 16.90 -21.05
N ALA A 218 7.78 15.97 -21.46
CA ALA A 218 8.73 16.19 -22.55
C ALA A 218 8.02 16.44 -23.90
N MET A 219 6.89 15.79 -24.15
CA MET A 219 6.05 16.02 -25.33
C MET A 219 5.33 17.37 -25.32
N ALA A 220 4.87 17.85 -24.17
CA ALA A 220 4.24 19.17 -24.06
C ALA A 220 5.22 20.32 -24.36
N GLY A 221 6.51 20.15 -24.02
CA GLY A 221 7.56 21.12 -24.35
C GLY A 221 7.92 21.20 -25.84
N LEU A 222 7.65 20.15 -26.63
CA LEU A 222 8.02 20.10 -28.04
C LEU A 222 7.03 20.81 -28.99
N VAL A 223 5.81 21.12 -28.52
CA VAL A 223 4.74 21.73 -29.34
C VAL A 223 4.94 23.25 -29.53
N GLY A 224 5.89 23.88 -28.83
CA GLY A 224 6.04 25.34 -28.76
C GLY A 224 6.89 26.02 -29.84
N THR A 225 7.64 25.31 -30.69
CA THR A 225 8.55 25.96 -31.66
C THR A 225 8.05 25.91 -33.10
N ARG A 226 6.96 26.60 -33.42
CA ARG A 226 6.72 27.06 -34.80
C ARG A 226 7.49 28.35 -35.04
N ARG A 227 8.62 28.23 -35.74
CA ARG A 227 9.37 29.35 -36.32
C ARG A 227 8.41 30.19 -37.16
N ARG A 228 8.20 31.45 -36.78
CA ARG A 228 7.63 32.47 -37.64
C ARG A 228 8.71 32.86 -38.66
N HIS A 229 8.44 32.61 -39.94
CA HIS A 229 9.09 33.26 -41.07
C HIS A 229 8.07 34.16 -41.73
#